data_AF-A0AAD9RU72-F1
#
_entry.id   AF-A0AAD9RU72-F1
#
_cell.length_a   1.000
_cell.length_b   1.000
_cell.length_c   1.000
_cell.angle_alpha   90.00
_cell.angle_beta   90.00
_cell.angle_gamma   90.00
#
_symmetry.space_group_name_H-M   'P 1'
#
loop_
_entity.id
_entity.type
_entity.pdbx_description
1 polymer ?
#
loop_
_entity_poly.entity_id
_entity_poly.type
_entity_poly.pdbx_seq_one_letter_code
_entity_poly.pdbx_strand_id
1 'polypeptide(L)'
;MAGNTQILEGFICPICITDFKAPNRLTRHFEEFHNDDPEILKSLKDLFGKAKKKILKQDEIPEVFSCTSNSQKQQLEISKEQQEPGVTRSHTRYFKEVRNMRLERYASETNKLLIRLDKLLYNLPLDPAVRKVYERSIVPWIDETDVKLCPTCAKSFHVARRKHHCRLCGAIMCHNCTLYLSLLDARKMTSPVSIQDDSAVSPTSEKTFSERVVRTGIGLTKLVRSPSSGSLNSVLALVNDSASAEQHFKVCIHCMNLLDAREKQKEKQFHKPIVCQFYEKMRSYMEETTQLLTMYNKMSESLREGESTYDLQDAQTLRLKIGKLGENIDAISKRILVLGTRDMESPPQGQELRLHQMVRASAMIFLKEQLLSIQSLPSIEEYATLQEERQKRIEIKAAYERRLEEQRQRSKEQHKIEARNLESGPPTKENQQQMVLDQSQGWGPSTKTPMMSCSMDPLIEQMSNLRAYIKQARADSKFDEVTTLENNLKELQSAYFAMKESNNTE
;
A
#
# COMPACT_ATOMS: atom_id res chain seq x y z
N MET A 1 18.09 -29.11 43.87
CA MET A 1 17.54 -30.35 43.28
C MET A 1 16.29 -29.96 42.51
N ALA A 2 16.38 -29.88 41.18
CA ALA A 2 15.27 -29.50 40.32
C ALA A 2 14.37 -30.72 40.12
N GLY A 3 13.11 -30.63 40.55
CA GLY A 3 12.11 -31.67 40.34
C GLY A 3 11.69 -31.72 38.87
N ASN A 4 11.73 -32.90 38.27
CA ASN A 4 11.17 -33.21 36.96
C ASN A 4 9.72 -32.73 36.86
N THR A 5 9.47 -31.62 36.16
CA THR A 5 8.14 -31.25 35.68
C THR A 5 7.95 -31.94 34.33
N GLN A 6 7.14 -32.99 34.33
CA GLN A 6 6.79 -33.74 33.14
C GLN A 6 5.99 -32.81 32.21
N ILE A 7 6.55 -32.46 31.06
CA ILE A 7 5.85 -31.67 30.04
C ILE A 7 4.68 -32.52 29.53
N LEU A 8 3.45 -32.02 29.70
CA LEU A 8 2.24 -32.67 29.25
C LEU A 8 1.82 -32.03 27.91
N GLU A 9 1.93 -32.78 26.83
CA GLU A 9 1.57 -32.36 25.46
C GLU A 9 0.30 -33.09 25.02
N GLY A 10 -0.67 -32.37 24.43
CA GLY A 10 -1.93 -32.96 23.97
C GLY A 10 -3.12 -32.01 24.07
N PHE A 11 -4.34 -32.55 23.90
CA PHE A 11 -5.59 -31.78 24.01
C PHE A 11 -6.05 -31.71 25.46
N ILE A 12 -5.27 -31.01 26.28
CA ILE A 12 -5.42 -30.95 27.73
C ILE A 12 -6.18 -29.70 28.14
N CYS A 13 -7.16 -29.85 29.01
CA CYS A 13 -7.86 -28.70 29.58
C CYS A 13 -6.92 -27.95 30.55
N PRO A 14 -6.69 -26.64 30.37
CA PRO A 14 -5.75 -25.88 31.21
C PRO A 14 -6.26 -25.66 32.65
N ILE A 15 -7.54 -25.90 32.91
CA ILE A 15 -8.16 -25.68 34.22
C ILE A 15 -8.12 -26.96 35.06
N CYS A 16 -8.45 -28.12 34.47
CA CYS A 16 -8.50 -29.40 35.19
C CYS A 16 -7.38 -30.39 34.80
N ILE A 17 -6.47 -30.00 33.90
CA ILE A 17 -5.28 -30.77 33.45
C ILE A 17 -5.66 -32.17 32.93
N THR A 18 -6.88 -32.32 32.40
CA THR A 18 -7.37 -33.59 31.85
C THR A 18 -7.13 -33.64 30.34
N ASP A 19 -6.52 -34.71 29.84
CA ASP A 19 -6.30 -34.94 28.40
C ASP A 19 -7.55 -35.54 27.73
N PHE A 20 -8.07 -34.82 26.74
CA PHE A 20 -9.26 -35.21 25.99
C PHE A 20 -8.95 -35.89 24.66
N LYS A 21 -7.67 -36.05 24.31
CA LYS A 21 -7.12 -36.77 23.14
C LYS A 21 -7.60 -36.28 21.76
N ALA A 22 -8.60 -35.42 21.71
CA ALA A 22 -9.18 -34.85 20.50
C ALA A 22 -9.71 -33.43 20.77
N PRO A 23 -9.55 -32.50 19.83
CA PRO A 23 -9.87 -31.08 20.04
C PRO A 23 -11.37 -30.86 20.27
N ASN A 24 -12.25 -31.56 19.56
CA ASN A 24 -13.70 -31.46 19.72
C ASN A 24 -14.19 -31.87 21.13
N ARG A 25 -13.51 -32.81 21.78
CA ARG A 25 -13.84 -33.25 23.14
C ARG A 25 -13.38 -32.25 24.19
N LEU A 26 -12.22 -31.64 23.98
CA LEU A 26 -11.73 -30.53 24.80
C LEU A 26 -12.65 -29.30 24.67
N THR A 27 -13.05 -28.94 23.46
CA THR A 27 -13.96 -27.82 23.20
C THR A 27 -15.31 -28.03 23.90
N ARG A 28 -15.91 -29.21 23.76
CA ARG A 28 -17.16 -29.54 24.47
C ARG A 28 -17.00 -29.51 25.99
N HIS A 29 -15.91 -30.06 26.52
CA HIS A 29 -15.63 -30.01 27.96
C HIS A 29 -15.50 -28.57 28.46
N PHE A 30 -14.82 -27.70 27.69
CA PHE A 30 -14.67 -26.29 28.04
C PHE A 30 -16.00 -25.54 28.03
N GLU A 31 -16.85 -25.82 27.04
CA GLU A 31 -18.19 -25.21 26.91
C GLU A 31 -19.18 -25.69 27.99
N GLU A 32 -19.07 -26.93 28.44
CA GLU A 32 -19.99 -27.53 29.41
C GLU A 32 -19.57 -27.28 30.88
N PHE A 33 -18.27 -27.24 31.18
CA PHE A 33 -17.76 -27.25 32.56
C PHE A 33 -17.04 -25.97 33.01
N HIS A 34 -16.71 -25.05 32.09
CA HIS A 34 -15.97 -23.80 32.39
C HIS A 34 -16.70 -22.55 31.87
N ASN A 35 -18.03 -22.61 31.84
CA ASN A 35 -18.93 -21.56 31.29
C ASN A 35 -19.14 -20.35 32.22
N ASP A 36 -18.44 -20.31 33.36
CA ASP A 36 -18.72 -19.40 34.48
C ASP A 36 -17.90 -18.11 34.46
N ASP A 37 -17.27 -17.74 33.34
CA ASP A 37 -16.59 -16.44 33.21
C ASP A 37 -17.29 -15.53 32.17
N PRO A 38 -18.38 -14.85 32.56
CA PRO A 38 -19.25 -14.09 31.65
C PRO A 38 -18.60 -12.81 31.10
N GLU A 39 -17.52 -12.29 31.70
CA GLU A 39 -16.86 -11.06 31.23
C GLU A 39 -15.94 -11.29 30.03
N ILE A 40 -15.20 -12.41 30.03
CA ILE A 40 -14.33 -12.82 28.93
C ILE A 40 -15.15 -13.09 27.66
N LEU A 41 -16.32 -13.71 27.81
CA LEU A 41 -17.23 -14.01 26.72
C LEU A 41 -17.94 -12.76 26.16
N LYS A 42 -18.18 -11.72 26.96
CA LYS A 42 -18.82 -10.47 26.52
C LYS A 42 -17.86 -9.60 25.69
N SER A 43 -16.63 -9.44 26.16
CA SER A 43 -15.55 -8.72 25.46
C SER A 43 -15.19 -9.36 24.10
N LEU A 44 -15.22 -10.70 24.01
CA LEU A 44 -14.92 -11.44 22.78
C LEU A 44 -16.10 -11.51 21.79
N LYS A 45 -17.34 -11.40 22.27
CA LYS A 45 -18.56 -11.51 21.44
C LYS A 45 -18.91 -10.17 20.78
N ASP A 46 -18.59 -9.05 21.42
CA ASP A 46 -18.81 -7.70 20.88
C ASP A 46 -17.79 -7.31 19.79
N LEU A 47 -16.56 -7.84 19.84
CA LEU A 47 -15.52 -7.57 18.84
C LEU A 47 -15.58 -8.47 17.60
N PHE A 48 -16.09 -9.70 17.71
CA PHE A 48 -15.85 -10.73 16.68
C PHE A 48 -17.10 -11.50 16.23
N GLY A 49 -18.30 -11.10 16.61
CA GLY A 49 -19.54 -11.88 16.40
C GLY A 49 -19.80 -12.35 14.95
N LYS A 50 -19.34 -11.60 13.93
CA LYS A 50 -19.46 -11.97 12.51
C LYS A 50 -18.20 -12.61 11.92
N ALA A 51 -17.02 -12.18 12.34
CA ALA A 51 -15.74 -12.70 11.87
C ALA A 51 -15.41 -14.08 12.48
N LYS A 52 -15.55 -14.25 13.81
CA LYS A 52 -15.25 -15.48 14.54
C LYS A 52 -16.18 -16.65 14.19
N LYS A 53 -17.50 -16.42 14.02
CA LYS A 53 -18.45 -17.47 13.59
C LYS A 53 -18.18 -18.01 12.18
N LYS A 54 -17.40 -17.32 11.34
CA LYS A 54 -16.99 -17.79 10.00
C LYS A 54 -15.53 -18.28 9.96
N ILE A 55 -14.63 -17.66 10.73
CA ILE A 55 -13.21 -18.04 10.83
C ILE A 55 -13.05 -19.38 11.59
N LEU A 56 -13.87 -19.63 12.62
CA LEU A 56 -13.89 -20.91 13.36
C LEU A 56 -14.79 -21.98 12.71
N LYS A 57 -15.65 -21.61 11.74
CA LYS A 57 -16.50 -22.58 11.00
C LYS A 57 -15.96 -22.95 9.62
N GLN A 58 -14.90 -22.31 9.14
CA GLN A 58 -14.18 -22.75 7.94
C GLN A 58 -13.09 -23.75 8.34
N ASP A 59 -13.53 -24.96 8.67
CA ASP A 59 -12.68 -26.16 8.67
C ASP A 59 -12.48 -26.72 7.26
N GLU A 60 -12.91 -26.02 6.22
CA GLU A 60 -12.66 -26.39 4.83
C GLU A 60 -12.04 -25.20 4.09
N ILE A 61 -10.71 -25.15 4.10
CA ILE A 61 -10.00 -24.82 2.86
C ILE A 61 -10.44 -25.92 1.89
N PRO A 62 -11.13 -25.62 0.77
CA PRO A 62 -11.57 -26.67 -0.14
C PRO A 62 -10.39 -27.56 -0.52
N GLU A 63 -10.49 -28.88 -0.25
CA GLU A 63 -9.59 -29.92 -0.75
C GLU A 63 -9.68 -30.02 -2.29
N VAL A 64 -9.31 -28.96 -3.02
CA VAL A 64 -9.29 -28.94 -4.49
C VAL A 64 -7.84 -29.01 -5.00
N PHE A 65 -6.97 -29.67 -4.23
CA PHE A 65 -5.68 -30.15 -4.69
C PHE A 65 -5.80 -31.62 -5.06
N SER A 66 -6.50 -31.89 -6.16
CA SER A 66 -6.50 -33.21 -6.78
C SER A 66 -6.43 -33.05 -8.30
N CYS A 67 -5.24 -32.68 -8.77
CA CYS A 67 -4.80 -33.05 -10.11
C CYS A 67 -3.61 -34.01 -9.98
N THR A 68 -3.96 -35.30 -9.95
CA THR A 68 -3.21 -36.45 -10.47
C THR A 68 -1.69 -36.49 -10.23
N SER A 69 -1.29 -37.12 -9.13
CA SER A 69 -0.43 -38.31 -9.14
C SER A 69 -0.34 -38.91 -7.73
N ASN A 70 -0.51 -40.23 -7.64
CA ASN A 70 -0.36 -41.00 -6.42
C ASN A 70 1.02 -40.76 -5.80
N SER A 71 1.10 -40.02 -4.69
CA SER A 71 2.16 -40.11 -3.68
C SER A 71 1.79 -39.25 -2.47
N GLN A 72 1.57 -39.90 -1.33
CA GLN A 72 1.66 -39.41 0.05
C GLN A 72 1.02 -38.02 0.37
N LYS A 73 -0.05 -38.06 1.16
CA LYS A 73 -0.59 -36.93 1.93
C LYS A 73 0.51 -36.31 2.79
N GLN A 74 1.24 -35.34 2.27
CA GLN A 74 2.07 -34.45 3.05
C GLN A 74 1.28 -33.16 3.19
N GLN A 75 0.69 -33.00 4.38
CA GLN A 75 0.15 -31.74 4.87
C GLN A 75 1.24 -30.69 4.68
N LEU A 76 1.03 -29.75 3.76
CA LEU A 76 1.94 -28.63 3.53
C LEU A 76 1.86 -27.71 4.74
N GLU A 77 2.59 -28.06 5.80
CA GLU A 77 3.12 -27.08 6.70
C GLU A 77 3.99 -26.17 5.86
N ILE A 78 3.56 -24.92 5.69
CA ILE A 78 4.42 -23.87 5.17
C ILE A 78 5.42 -23.62 6.28
N SER A 79 6.48 -24.44 6.36
CA SER A 79 7.62 -24.17 7.22
C SER A 79 8.11 -22.77 6.89
N LYS A 80 8.07 -21.87 7.87
CA LYS A 80 8.71 -20.54 7.83
C LYS A 80 10.25 -20.66 7.88
N GLU A 81 10.81 -21.82 7.58
CA GLU A 81 12.25 -22.02 7.45
C GLU A 81 12.71 -21.35 6.16
N GLN A 82 13.60 -20.37 6.29
CA GLN A 82 14.27 -19.77 5.15
C GLN A 82 15.14 -20.84 4.50
N GLN A 83 14.61 -21.50 3.47
CA GLN A 83 15.39 -22.42 2.64
C GLN A 83 16.47 -21.63 1.90
N GLU A 84 17.72 -22.03 2.09
CA GLU A 84 18.83 -21.59 1.24
C GLU A 84 18.49 -21.94 -0.22
N PRO A 85 18.55 -20.99 -1.17
CA PRO A 85 18.28 -21.29 -2.56
C PRO A 85 19.27 -22.36 -3.06
N GLY A 86 18.73 -23.50 -3.50
CA GLY A 86 19.53 -24.54 -4.13
C GLY A 86 20.17 -24.07 -5.44
N VAL A 87 20.86 -25.00 -6.13
CA VAL A 87 21.50 -24.71 -7.42
C VAL A 87 20.47 -24.16 -8.42
N THR A 88 20.59 -22.88 -8.74
CA THR A 88 19.66 -22.17 -9.61
C THR A 88 20.23 -22.11 -11.02
N ARG A 89 19.51 -22.66 -12.00
CA ARG A 89 19.84 -22.53 -13.43
C ARG A 89 18.76 -21.71 -14.12
N SER A 90 19.15 -20.59 -14.75
CA SER A 90 18.23 -19.71 -15.47
C SER A 90 18.48 -19.77 -16.97
N HIS A 91 17.46 -20.20 -17.72
CA HIS A 91 17.44 -20.14 -19.19
C HIS A 91 16.87 -18.83 -19.74
N THR A 92 16.57 -17.87 -18.86
CA THR A 92 15.91 -16.61 -19.22
C THR A 92 16.70 -15.81 -20.25
N ARG A 93 18.04 -15.79 -20.15
CA ARG A 93 18.90 -15.07 -21.10
C ARG A 93 18.80 -15.65 -22.51
N TYR A 94 18.99 -16.97 -22.64
CA TYR A 94 18.88 -17.68 -23.91
C TYR A 94 17.48 -17.52 -24.53
N PHE A 95 16.43 -17.68 -23.72
CA PHE A 95 15.05 -17.45 -24.17
C PHE A 95 14.85 -16.02 -24.70
N LYS A 96 15.33 -15.00 -23.97
CA LYS A 96 15.24 -13.59 -24.38
C LYS A 96 15.97 -13.36 -25.70
N GLU A 97 17.14 -13.91 -25.91
CA GLU A 97 17.91 -13.74 -27.14
C GLU A 97 17.18 -14.31 -28.37
N VAL A 98 16.70 -15.57 -28.27
CA VAL A 98 15.91 -16.20 -29.34
C VAL A 98 14.60 -15.44 -29.59
N ARG A 99 13.94 -14.98 -28.52
CA ARG A 99 12.70 -14.21 -28.61
C ARG A 99 12.93 -12.83 -29.23
N ASN A 100 13.98 -12.12 -28.84
CA ASN A 100 14.29 -10.76 -29.30
C ASN A 100 14.52 -10.75 -30.81
N MET A 101 15.27 -11.70 -31.35
CA MET A 101 15.45 -11.84 -32.80
C MET A 101 14.11 -11.91 -33.56
N ARG A 102 13.12 -12.62 -33.02
CA ARG A 102 11.78 -12.70 -33.61
C ARG A 102 10.99 -11.40 -33.41
N LEU A 103 11.04 -10.81 -32.21
CA LEU A 103 10.35 -9.57 -31.89
C LEU A 103 10.88 -8.39 -32.70
N GLU A 104 12.19 -8.29 -32.91
CA GLU A 104 12.83 -7.23 -33.71
C GLU A 104 12.32 -7.23 -35.16
N ARG A 105 12.10 -8.42 -35.74
CA ARG A 105 11.48 -8.52 -37.06
C ARG A 105 10.08 -7.92 -37.09
N TYR A 106 9.21 -8.27 -36.12
CA TYR A 106 7.86 -7.71 -36.07
C TYR A 106 7.85 -6.21 -35.72
N ALA A 107 8.72 -5.79 -34.80
CA ALA A 107 8.83 -4.41 -34.35
C ALA A 107 9.32 -3.50 -35.49
N SER A 108 10.35 -3.92 -36.22
CA SER A 108 10.87 -3.15 -37.36
C SER A 108 9.84 -3.01 -38.47
N GLU A 109 9.14 -4.08 -38.85
CA GLU A 109 8.07 -4.01 -39.85
C GLU A 109 6.91 -3.13 -39.39
N THR A 110 6.46 -3.28 -38.14
CA THR A 110 5.36 -2.46 -37.60
C THR A 110 5.75 -0.98 -37.47
N ASN A 111 6.97 -0.67 -37.00
CA ASN A 111 7.46 0.70 -36.90
C ASN A 111 7.55 1.37 -38.28
N LYS A 112 7.98 0.63 -39.32
CA LYS A 112 7.96 1.14 -40.70
C LYS A 112 6.54 1.50 -41.14
N LEU A 113 5.53 0.68 -40.81
CA LEU A 113 4.14 0.97 -41.13
C LEU A 113 3.64 2.23 -40.42
N LEU A 114 3.95 2.42 -39.14
CA LEU A 114 3.54 3.62 -38.39
C LEU A 114 4.18 4.89 -38.93
N ILE A 115 5.48 4.86 -39.23
CA ILE A 115 6.18 6.01 -39.81
C ILE A 115 5.55 6.38 -41.16
N ARG A 116 5.21 5.38 -41.98
CA ARG A 116 4.52 5.62 -43.26
C ARG A 116 3.11 6.14 -43.04
N LEU A 117 2.36 5.59 -42.08
CA LEU A 117 1.02 6.04 -41.73
C LEU A 117 1.02 7.50 -41.27
N ASP A 118 1.98 7.87 -40.42
CA ASP A 118 2.17 9.25 -39.94
C ASP A 118 2.48 10.21 -41.08
N LYS A 119 3.41 9.84 -41.98
CA LYS A 119 3.69 10.60 -43.19
C LYS A 119 2.46 10.74 -44.09
N LEU A 120 1.66 9.68 -44.26
CA LEU A 120 0.44 9.74 -45.06
C LEU A 120 -0.62 10.66 -44.44
N LEU A 121 -0.63 10.80 -43.12
CA LEU A 121 -1.52 11.73 -42.41
C LEU A 121 -1.02 13.19 -42.46
N TYR A 122 0.29 13.40 -42.60
CA TYR A 122 0.88 14.73 -42.68
C TYR A 122 0.42 15.47 -43.95
N ASN A 123 -0.27 16.61 -43.78
CA ASN A 123 -0.77 17.46 -44.88
C ASN A 123 -1.55 16.69 -45.97
N LEU A 124 -2.41 15.75 -45.56
CA LEU A 124 -3.20 14.91 -46.46
C LEU A 124 -4.04 15.75 -47.45
N PRO A 125 -3.80 15.66 -48.77
CA PRO A 125 -4.59 16.41 -49.75
C PRO A 125 -6.05 15.97 -49.80
N LEU A 126 -6.97 16.93 -49.94
CA LEU A 126 -8.41 16.68 -50.08
C LEU A 126 -8.80 16.23 -51.50
N ASP A 127 -8.08 16.71 -52.52
CA ASP A 127 -8.31 16.31 -53.90
C ASP A 127 -7.88 14.84 -54.14
N PRO A 128 -8.76 13.97 -54.67
CA PRO A 128 -8.45 12.55 -54.86
C PRO A 128 -7.28 12.26 -55.81
N ALA A 129 -7.09 13.07 -56.85
CA ALA A 129 -6.03 12.87 -57.83
C ALA A 129 -4.67 13.25 -57.22
N VAL A 130 -4.59 14.41 -56.56
CA VAL A 130 -3.39 14.86 -55.84
C VAL A 130 -3.07 13.90 -54.69
N ARG A 131 -4.08 13.44 -53.95
CA ARG A 131 -3.91 12.46 -52.87
C ARG A 131 -3.29 11.16 -53.36
N LYS A 132 -3.74 10.62 -54.51
CA LYS A 132 -3.17 9.38 -55.06
C LYS A 132 -1.69 9.54 -55.42
N VAL A 133 -1.29 10.70 -55.95
CA VAL A 133 0.12 11.02 -56.25
C VAL A 133 0.92 11.15 -54.96
N TYR A 134 0.38 11.85 -53.96
CA TYR A 134 0.99 11.98 -52.64
C TYR A 134 1.20 10.62 -51.96
N GLU A 135 0.18 9.77 -51.91
CA GLU A 135 0.24 8.40 -51.35
C GLU A 135 1.38 7.59 -52.01
N ARG A 136 1.53 7.69 -53.32
CA ARG A 136 2.60 7.03 -54.10
C ARG A 136 4.00 7.58 -53.83
N SER A 137 4.13 8.89 -53.54
CA SER A 137 5.43 9.48 -53.17
C SER A 137 5.92 9.03 -51.79
N ILE A 138 5.01 8.71 -50.87
CA ILE A 138 5.36 8.23 -49.53
C ILE A 138 5.63 6.72 -49.54
N VAL A 139 4.80 5.96 -50.26
CA VAL A 139 4.92 4.50 -50.36
C VAL A 139 4.96 4.09 -51.83
N PRO A 140 6.11 3.62 -52.34
CA PRO A 140 6.21 3.09 -53.69
C PRO A 140 5.29 1.89 -53.88
N TRP A 141 4.46 1.93 -54.93
CA TRP A 141 3.53 0.85 -55.25
C TRP A 141 4.19 -0.14 -56.20
N ILE A 142 3.99 -1.43 -55.94
CA ILE A 142 4.48 -2.49 -56.83
C ILE A 142 3.75 -2.38 -58.17
N ASP A 143 4.48 -2.62 -59.27
CA ASP A 143 3.89 -2.64 -60.61
C ASP A 143 2.87 -3.77 -60.72
N GLU A 144 1.76 -3.49 -61.38
CA GLU A 144 0.73 -4.48 -61.64
C GLU A 144 1.25 -5.61 -62.54
N THR A 145 2.21 -5.37 -63.43
CA THR A 145 2.76 -6.41 -64.34
C THR A 145 3.44 -7.55 -63.58
N ASP A 146 4.04 -7.23 -62.44
CA ASP A 146 4.90 -8.15 -61.68
C ASP A 146 4.09 -9.11 -60.79
N VAL A 147 2.80 -8.82 -60.59
CA VAL A 147 1.94 -9.56 -59.66
C VAL A 147 0.81 -10.28 -60.40
N LYS A 148 0.98 -11.60 -60.60
CA LYS A 148 0.00 -12.48 -61.25
C LYS A 148 -1.05 -13.04 -60.29
N LEU A 149 -0.66 -13.28 -59.03
CA LEU A 149 -1.50 -13.87 -57.98
C LEU A 149 -1.60 -12.93 -56.78
N CYS A 150 -2.74 -12.93 -56.07
CA CYS A 150 -2.86 -12.19 -54.82
C CYS A 150 -1.94 -12.80 -53.74
N PRO A 151 -0.98 -12.06 -53.15
CA PRO A 151 -0.04 -12.58 -52.16
C PRO A 151 -0.70 -13.07 -50.86
N THR A 152 -1.93 -12.64 -50.57
CA THR A 152 -2.66 -13.02 -49.35
C THR A 152 -3.47 -14.30 -49.50
N CYS A 153 -4.14 -14.52 -50.65
CA CYS A 153 -5.02 -15.67 -50.86
C CYS A 153 -4.60 -16.59 -52.02
N ALA A 154 -3.48 -16.28 -52.68
CA ALA A 154 -2.94 -16.98 -53.84
C ALA A 154 -3.85 -17.06 -55.09
N LYS A 155 -5.01 -16.40 -55.10
CA LYS A 155 -5.94 -16.40 -56.25
C LYS A 155 -5.43 -15.51 -57.38
N SER A 156 -5.55 -15.99 -58.62
CA SER A 156 -5.16 -15.27 -59.85
C SER A 156 -6.03 -14.06 -60.11
N PHE A 157 -5.42 -12.97 -60.59
CA PHE A 157 -6.15 -11.78 -61.02
C PHE A 157 -6.76 -11.97 -62.42
N HIS A 158 -7.94 -11.38 -62.64
CA HIS A 158 -8.67 -11.38 -63.91
C HIS A 158 -9.65 -10.19 -63.93
N VAL A 159 -10.44 -10.01 -65.01
CA VAL A 159 -11.32 -8.83 -65.18
C VAL A 159 -12.25 -8.56 -63.98
N ALA A 160 -12.81 -9.62 -63.39
CA ALA A 160 -13.69 -9.53 -62.22
C ALA A 160 -12.92 -9.49 -60.87
N ARG A 161 -11.69 -10.04 -60.81
CA ARG A 161 -10.80 -9.91 -59.64
C ARG A 161 -9.70 -8.91 -59.94
N ARG A 162 -10.00 -7.64 -59.71
CA ARG A 162 -9.07 -6.52 -59.96
C ARG A 162 -7.98 -6.41 -58.89
N LYS A 163 -6.90 -5.73 -59.26
CA LYS A 163 -5.75 -5.43 -58.41
C LYS A 163 -6.01 -4.17 -57.57
N HIS A 164 -5.54 -4.17 -56.33
CA HIS A 164 -5.61 -3.03 -55.42
C HIS A 164 -4.32 -2.89 -54.62
N HIS A 165 -3.81 -1.67 -54.49
CA HIS A 165 -2.61 -1.39 -53.70
C HIS A 165 -2.93 -1.09 -52.23
N CYS A 166 -2.09 -1.63 -51.35
CA CYS A 166 -1.99 -1.23 -49.95
C CYS A 166 -1.32 0.14 -49.85
N ARG A 167 -1.95 1.08 -49.15
CA ARG A 167 -1.37 2.42 -48.95
C ARG A 167 -0.16 2.41 -48.01
N LEU A 168 -0.01 1.40 -47.15
CA LEU A 168 1.09 1.34 -46.16
C LEU A 168 2.32 0.56 -46.63
N CYS A 169 2.15 -0.46 -47.45
CA CYS A 169 3.26 -1.29 -47.94
C CYS A 169 3.42 -1.34 -49.45
N GLY A 170 2.49 -0.78 -50.23
CA GLY A 170 2.55 -0.76 -51.70
C GLY A 170 2.23 -2.11 -52.37
N ALA A 171 2.00 -3.18 -51.61
CA ALA A 171 1.66 -4.49 -52.15
C ALA A 171 0.31 -4.52 -52.85
N ILE A 172 0.15 -5.42 -53.82
CA ILE A 172 -1.08 -5.62 -54.58
C ILE A 172 -1.90 -6.78 -54.00
N MET A 173 -3.19 -6.58 -53.81
CA MET A 173 -4.13 -7.61 -53.32
C MET A 173 -5.50 -7.52 -54.03
N CYS A 174 -6.31 -8.56 -53.88
CA CYS A 174 -7.71 -8.55 -54.35
C CYS A 174 -8.65 -7.87 -53.34
N HIS A 175 -9.87 -7.53 -53.76
CA HIS A 175 -10.85 -6.84 -52.90
C HIS A 175 -11.09 -7.55 -51.56
N ASN A 176 -11.26 -8.87 -51.56
CA ASN A 176 -11.51 -9.66 -50.35
C ASN A 176 -10.30 -9.69 -49.39
N CYS A 177 -9.12 -9.24 -49.83
CA CYS A 177 -7.91 -9.14 -49.01
C CYS A 177 -7.55 -7.68 -48.69
N THR A 178 -8.48 -6.74 -48.94
CA THR A 178 -8.35 -5.32 -48.59
C THR A 178 -9.24 -5.00 -47.40
N LEU A 179 -8.73 -4.14 -46.53
CA LEU A 179 -9.45 -3.56 -45.40
C LEU A 179 -9.38 -2.02 -45.51
N TYR A 180 -10.29 -1.33 -44.83
CA TYR A 180 -10.31 0.12 -44.74
C TYR A 180 -9.89 0.55 -43.34
N LEU A 181 -8.89 1.42 -43.26
CA LEU A 181 -8.45 2.07 -42.03
C LEU A 181 -8.97 3.50 -42.03
N SER A 182 -9.78 3.86 -41.03
CA SER A 182 -10.31 5.22 -40.90
C SER A 182 -9.20 6.22 -40.59
N LEU A 183 -9.36 7.48 -41.00
CA LEU A 183 -8.41 8.53 -40.61
C LEU A 183 -8.36 8.74 -39.09
N LEU A 184 -9.47 8.49 -38.38
CA LEU A 184 -9.52 8.61 -36.93
C LEU A 184 -8.63 7.55 -36.26
N ASP A 185 -8.80 6.29 -36.64
CA ASP A 185 -7.99 5.18 -36.11
C ASP A 185 -6.52 5.36 -36.47
N ALA A 186 -6.24 5.78 -37.71
CA ALA A 186 -4.89 6.06 -38.17
C ALA A 186 -4.18 7.10 -37.28
N ARG A 187 -4.85 8.21 -36.95
CA ARG A 187 -4.29 9.26 -36.05
C ARG A 187 -4.10 8.75 -34.63
N LYS A 188 -5.04 7.95 -34.11
CA LYS A 188 -4.92 7.33 -32.78
C LYS A 188 -3.70 6.40 -32.69
N MET A 189 -3.42 5.65 -33.76
CA MET A 189 -2.29 4.73 -33.83
C MET A 189 -0.93 5.46 -33.88
N THR A 190 -0.86 6.63 -34.53
CA THR A 190 0.40 7.40 -34.68
C THR A 190 0.63 8.42 -33.58
N SER A 191 -0.39 8.81 -32.80
CA SER A 191 -0.23 9.72 -31.68
C SER A 191 0.79 9.17 -30.67
N PRO A 192 1.78 9.98 -30.23
CA PRO A 192 2.56 9.62 -29.05
C PRO A 192 1.57 9.47 -27.88
N VAL A 193 1.69 8.37 -27.14
CA VAL A 193 0.91 8.18 -25.91
C VAL A 193 1.33 9.30 -24.97
N SER A 194 0.46 10.28 -24.73
CA SER A 194 0.63 11.15 -23.57
C SER A 194 0.63 10.24 -22.36
N ILE A 195 1.79 10.11 -21.73
CA ILE A 195 1.92 9.55 -20.39
C ILE A 195 1.08 10.49 -19.52
N GLN A 196 -0.17 10.14 -19.27
CA GLN A 196 -0.95 10.80 -18.25
C GLN A 196 -0.34 10.35 -16.93
N ASP A 197 0.25 11.33 -16.25
CA ASP A 197 0.72 11.23 -14.87
C ASP A 197 -0.52 11.06 -13.99
N ASP A 198 -0.90 9.80 -13.73
CA ASP A 198 -1.94 9.43 -12.78
C ASP A 198 -1.36 9.44 -11.36
N SER A 199 -0.73 10.56 -10.99
CA SER A 199 -0.40 10.88 -9.61
C SER A 199 -1.39 11.92 -9.10
N ALA A 200 -2.40 11.41 -8.40
CA ALA A 200 -3.07 12.02 -7.27
C ALA A 200 -3.55 13.48 -7.41
N VAL A 201 -4.88 13.58 -7.46
CA VAL A 201 -5.61 14.74 -6.95
C VAL A 201 -5.12 15.08 -5.53
N SER A 202 -4.49 16.24 -5.37
CA SER A 202 -4.69 17.12 -4.22
C SER A 202 -4.37 18.57 -4.62
N PRO A 203 -5.23 19.54 -4.24
CA PRO A 203 -5.13 20.93 -4.69
C PRO A 203 -4.14 21.72 -3.81
N THR A 204 -3.73 22.88 -4.32
CA THR A 204 -2.92 23.94 -3.70
C THR A 204 -1.39 23.85 -3.86
N SER A 205 -0.85 24.55 -4.85
CA SER A 205 0.02 25.72 -4.60
C SER A 205 0.46 26.36 -5.92
N GLU A 206 0.35 27.68 -5.96
CA GLU A 206 0.93 28.55 -6.97
C GLU A 206 2.47 28.49 -6.89
N LYS A 207 3.14 28.47 -8.06
CA LYS A 207 4.35 29.25 -8.42
C LYS A 207 4.95 28.70 -9.72
N THR A 208 4.98 29.51 -10.79
CA THR A 208 6.02 30.49 -11.18
C THR A 208 7.14 29.86 -12.01
N PHE A 209 7.16 30.27 -13.27
CA PHE A 209 8.23 30.14 -14.26
C PHE A 209 9.64 30.29 -13.66
N SER A 210 10.56 29.39 -14.00
CA SER A 210 11.99 29.72 -14.05
C SER A 210 12.73 28.82 -15.03
N GLU A 211 13.07 29.46 -16.13
CA GLU A 211 14.07 29.12 -17.13
C GLU A 211 15.47 28.98 -16.47
N ARG A 212 16.17 27.86 -16.72
CA ARG A 212 17.64 27.82 -16.64
C ARG A 212 18.22 27.03 -17.79
N VAL A 213 18.76 27.82 -18.72
CA VAL A 213 19.72 27.46 -19.76
C VAL A 213 21.07 27.15 -19.12
N VAL A 214 21.65 25.99 -19.41
CA VAL A 214 23.12 25.83 -19.48
C VAL A 214 23.44 25.05 -20.75
N ARG A 215 24.17 25.70 -21.67
CA ARG A 215 24.70 25.13 -22.90
C ARG A 215 26.19 25.44 -22.99
N THR A 216 26.99 24.40 -23.18
CA THR A 216 28.33 24.42 -23.81
C THR A 216 28.39 23.11 -24.63
N GLY A 217 28.08 23.10 -25.94
CA GLY A 217 28.99 23.33 -27.08
C GLY A 217 29.39 21.95 -27.65
N ILE A 218 29.34 21.55 -28.93
CA ILE A 218 29.40 22.12 -30.30
C ILE A 218 28.90 20.95 -31.22
N GLY A 219 28.21 21.05 -32.37
CA GLY A 219 27.79 22.13 -33.28
C GLY A 219 26.63 21.65 -34.20
N LEU A 220 25.69 22.53 -34.58
CA LEU A 220 25.51 23.18 -35.91
C LEU A 220 24.85 22.24 -36.96
N THR A 221 23.69 22.51 -37.59
CA THR A 221 23.05 23.78 -37.99
C THR A 221 21.51 23.69 -38.17
N LYS A 222 20.84 24.81 -37.83
CA LYS A 222 19.57 25.39 -38.35
C LYS A 222 18.37 24.49 -38.71
N LEU A 223 17.36 24.51 -37.83
CA LEU A 223 15.95 24.58 -38.24
C LEU A 223 15.27 25.74 -37.51
N VAL A 224 14.65 26.61 -38.30
CA VAL A 224 13.91 27.81 -37.92
C VAL A 224 12.67 27.42 -37.11
N ARG A 225 12.41 28.14 -36.01
CA ARG A 225 11.15 28.08 -35.28
C ARG A 225 10.09 28.85 -36.08
N SER A 226 8.98 28.20 -36.41
CA SER A 226 7.71 28.85 -36.74
C SER A 226 6.74 28.69 -35.57
N PRO A 227 5.91 29.71 -35.28
CA PRO A 227 5.08 29.76 -34.07
C PRO A 227 3.83 28.88 -34.22
N SER A 228 3.46 28.26 -33.11
CA SER A 228 2.28 27.43 -32.93
C SER A 228 1.01 28.26 -32.75
N SER A 229 0.08 28.18 -33.71
CA SER A 229 -1.36 28.50 -33.52
C SER A 229 -2.28 27.81 -34.53
N GLY A 230 -1.94 26.60 -34.99
CA GLY A 230 -2.72 25.87 -36.01
C GLY A 230 -3.37 24.55 -35.56
N SER A 231 -3.16 24.10 -34.32
CA SER A 231 -3.39 22.68 -33.96
C SER A 231 -4.81 22.32 -33.52
N LEU A 232 -5.72 23.28 -33.35
CA LEU A 232 -7.10 22.99 -32.92
C LEU A 232 -8.15 23.21 -34.02
N ASN A 233 -7.84 24.04 -35.03
CA ASN A 233 -8.75 24.29 -36.15
C ASN A 233 -8.89 23.08 -37.10
N SER A 234 -7.91 22.17 -37.14
CA SER A 234 -7.97 20.95 -37.95
C SER A 234 -8.88 19.87 -37.36
N VAL A 235 -9.13 19.92 -36.05
CA VAL A 235 -10.03 18.99 -35.35
C VAL A 235 -11.46 19.50 -35.39
N LEU A 236 -11.67 20.82 -35.26
CA LEU A 236 -13.00 21.43 -35.29
C LEU A 236 -13.66 21.41 -36.69
N ALA A 237 -12.86 21.44 -37.77
CA ALA A 237 -13.37 21.36 -39.14
C ALA A 237 -13.97 20.00 -39.52
N LEU A 238 -13.64 18.92 -38.78
CA LEU A 238 -14.14 17.57 -39.08
C LEU A 238 -15.46 17.22 -38.38
N VAL A 239 -15.86 18.02 -37.38
CA VAL A 239 -17.08 17.76 -36.60
C VAL A 239 -18.31 18.45 -37.22
N ASN A 240 -18.11 19.36 -38.18
CA ASN A 240 -19.19 20.20 -38.72
C ASN A 240 -19.61 19.92 -40.17
N ASP A 241 -19.10 18.87 -40.81
CA ASP A 241 -19.51 18.49 -42.17
C ASP A 241 -20.03 17.04 -42.22
N SER A 242 -21.35 16.90 -42.08
CA SER A 242 -22.09 15.64 -42.23
C SER A 242 -22.13 15.10 -43.68
N ALA A 243 -21.24 15.59 -44.57
CA ALA A 243 -21.20 15.25 -46.00
C ALA A 243 -19.77 15.00 -46.55
N SER A 244 -18.75 14.93 -45.69
CA SER A 244 -17.41 14.47 -46.11
C SER A 244 -17.41 12.94 -46.21
N ALA A 245 -17.50 12.41 -47.43
CA ALA A 245 -17.28 10.99 -47.74
C ALA A 245 -16.13 10.44 -46.89
N GLU A 246 -16.41 9.48 -46.01
CA GLU A 246 -15.45 8.98 -45.03
C GLU A 246 -14.14 8.61 -45.73
N GLN A 247 -13.11 9.40 -45.48
CA GLN A 247 -11.81 9.20 -46.09
C GLN A 247 -11.12 8.05 -45.36
N HIS A 248 -10.64 7.07 -46.11
CA HIS A 248 -10.03 5.85 -45.56
C HIS A 248 -8.76 5.50 -46.31
N PHE A 249 -7.81 4.86 -45.62
CA PHE A 249 -6.70 4.18 -46.27
C PHE A 249 -7.08 2.73 -46.58
N LYS A 250 -6.83 2.30 -47.82
CA LYS A 250 -6.94 0.89 -48.19
C LYS A 250 -5.67 0.16 -47.76
N VAL A 251 -5.81 -0.82 -46.88
CA VAL A 251 -4.71 -1.54 -46.25
C VAL A 251 -4.87 -3.04 -46.51
N CYS A 252 -3.76 -3.79 -46.60
CA CYS A 252 -3.84 -5.25 -46.70
C CYS A 252 -4.04 -5.86 -45.31
N ILE A 253 -4.61 -7.08 -45.26
CA ILE A 253 -4.83 -7.82 -44.01
C ILE A 253 -3.55 -7.92 -43.17
N HIS A 254 -2.40 -8.15 -43.81
CA HIS A 254 -1.12 -8.26 -43.11
C HIS A 254 -0.73 -6.98 -42.36
N CYS A 255 -0.81 -5.83 -43.03
CA CYS A 255 -0.49 -4.55 -42.40
C CYS A 255 -1.49 -4.21 -41.29
N MET A 256 -2.78 -4.51 -41.48
CA MET A 256 -3.78 -4.28 -40.43
C MET A 256 -3.48 -5.13 -39.20
N ASN A 257 -3.19 -6.42 -39.37
CA ASN A 257 -2.85 -7.32 -38.27
C ASN A 257 -1.62 -6.84 -37.47
N LEU A 258 -0.61 -6.26 -38.14
CA LEU A 258 0.56 -5.70 -37.46
C LEU A 258 0.20 -4.46 -36.63
N LEU A 259 -0.64 -3.56 -37.18
CA LEU A 259 -1.13 -2.38 -36.46
C LEU A 259 -2.01 -2.77 -35.26
N ASP A 260 -2.96 -3.68 -35.45
CA ASP A 260 -3.84 -4.18 -34.39
C ASP A 260 -3.07 -4.90 -33.29
N ALA A 261 -2.06 -5.71 -33.66
CA ALA A 261 -1.21 -6.39 -32.68
C ALA A 261 -0.45 -5.39 -31.81
N ARG A 262 -0.01 -4.26 -32.38
CA ARG A 262 0.63 -3.19 -31.61
C ARG A 262 -0.37 -2.45 -30.73
N GLU A 263 -1.55 -2.09 -31.22
CA GLU A 263 -2.55 -1.43 -30.38
C GLU A 263 -2.93 -2.30 -29.18
N LYS A 264 -3.12 -3.61 -29.39
CA LYS A 264 -3.31 -4.57 -28.29
C LYS A 264 -2.11 -4.63 -27.34
N GLN A 265 -0.89 -4.48 -27.84
CA GLN A 265 0.31 -4.44 -27.00
C GLN A 265 0.39 -3.14 -26.18
N LYS A 266 0.04 -1.99 -26.77
CA LYS A 266 -0.08 -0.70 -26.07
C LYS A 266 -1.13 -0.83 -24.97
N GLU A 267 -2.33 -1.31 -25.30
CA GLU A 267 -3.40 -1.51 -24.33
C GLU A 267 -2.98 -2.42 -23.17
N LYS A 268 -2.32 -3.56 -23.45
CA LYS A 268 -1.79 -4.46 -22.42
C LYS A 268 -0.74 -3.81 -21.51
N GLN A 269 0.05 -2.88 -22.02
CA GLN A 269 1.06 -2.18 -21.22
C GLN A 269 0.42 -1.25 -20.18
N PHE A 270 -0.72 -0.64 -20.52
CA PHE A 270 -1.45 0.27 -19.63
C PHE A 270 -2.59 -0.42 -18.88
N HIS A 271 -2.95 -1.64 -19.25
CA HIS A 271 -4.00 -2.40 -18.60
C HIS A 271 -3.50 -2.94 -17.25
N LYS A 272 -3.84 -2.23 -16.18
CA LYS A 272 -3.71 -2.72 -14.80
C LYS A 272 -5.00 -3.47 -14.42
N PRO A 273 -4.96 -4.80 -14.26
CA PRO A 273 -6.15 -5.55 -13.87
C PRO A 273 -6.76 -5.03 -12.57
N ILE A 274 -8.09 -5.03 -12.48
CA ILE A 274 -8.80 -4.52 -11.29
C ILE A 274 -8.41 -5.29 -10.01
N VAL A 275 -8.02 -6.56 -10.14
CA VAL A 275 -7.49 -7.37 -9.02
C VAL A 275 -6.26 -6.74 -8.37
N CYS A 276 -5.38 -6.07 -9.15
CA CYS A 276 -4.22 -5.38 -8.60
C CYS A 276 -4.64 -4.23 -7.68
N GLN A 277 -5.66 -3.46 -8.06
CA GLN A 277 -6.17 -2.36 -7.22
C GLN A 277 -6.75 -2.88 -5.90
N PHE A 278 -7.51 -3.98 -5.94
CA PHE A 278 -8.03 -4.63 -4.73
C PHE A 278 -6.89 -5.17 -3.86
N TYR A 279 -5.89 -5.83 -4.46
CA TYR A 279 -4.77 -6.40 -3.73
C TYR A 279 -3.92 -5.32 -3.05
N GLU A 280 -3.58 -4.24 -3.75
CA GLU A 280 -2.82 -3.11 -3.19
C GLU A 280 -3.55 -2.48 -2.00
N LYS A 281 -4.86 -2.26 -2.13
CA LYS A 281 -5.68 -1.73 -1.03
C LYS A 281 -5.78 -2.70 0.16
N MET A 282 -5.83 -4.01 -0.10
CA MET A 282 -5.79 -5.02 0.96
C MET A 282 -4.44 -4.97 1.69
N ARG A 283 -3.34 -4.88 0.94
CA ARG A 283 -1.98 -4.80 1.49
C ARG A 283 -1.76 -3.55 2.33
N SER A 284 -2.27 -2.40 1.90
CA SER A 284 -2.18 -1.16 2.70
C SER A 284 -2.89 -1.31 4.05
N TYR A 285 -4.06 -1.96 4.09
CA TYR A 285 -4.73 -2.25 5.37
C TYR A 285 -3.97 -3.25 6.25
N MET A 286 -3.31 -4.26 5.65
CA MET A 286 -2.46 -5.20 6.41
C MET A 286 -1.26 -4.47 7.04
N GLU A 287 -0.65 -3.54 6.32
CA GLU A 287 0.46 -2.73 6.81
C GLU A 287 0.01 -1.78 7.93
N GLU A 288 -1.09 -1.04 7.73
CA GLU A 288 -1.67 -0.18 8.77
C GLU A 288 -2.03 -0.99 10.03
N THR A 289 -2.62 -2.18 9.86
CA THR A 289 -2.95 -3.08 10.98
C THR A 289 -1.70 -3.48 11.76
N THR A 290 -0.61 -3.82 11.07
CA THR A 290 0.66 -4.24 11.69
C THR A 290 1.29 -3.09 12.50
N GLN A 291 1.24 -1.86 11.99
CA GLN A 291 1.73 -0.67 12.69
C GLN A 291 0.89 -0.39 13.94
N LEU A 292 -0.44 -0.40 13.82
CA LEU A 292 -1.34 -0.18 14.96
C LEU A 292 -1.22 -1.28 16.00
N LEU A 293 -0.99 -2.53 15.60
CA LEU A 293 -0.80 -3.64 16.53
C LEU A 293 0.47 -3.48 17.37
N THR A 294 1.55 -2.98 16.76
CA THR A 294 2.81 -2.69 17.47
C THR A 294 2.58 -1.65 18.56
N MET A 295 1.83 -0.59 18.25
CA MET A 295 1.45 0.42 19.25
C MET A 295 0.53 -0.16 20.32
N TYR A 296 -0.50 -0.92 19.92
CA TYR A 296 -1.45 -1.54 20.84
C TYR A 296 -0.75 -2.47 21.84
N ASN A 297 0.21 -3.28 21.38
CA ASN A 297 0.94 -4.19 22.27
C ASN A 297 1.71 -3.42 23.35
N LYS A 298 2.36 -2.31 23.01
CA LYS A 298 3.04 -1.43 23.98
C LYS A 298 2.07 -0.83 24.99
N MET A 299 0.94 -0.28 24.50
CA MET A 299 -0.10 0.27 25.38
C MET A 299 -0.66 -0.79 26.32
N SER A 300 -0.92 -1.99 25.77
CA SER A 300 -1.48 -3.11 26.50
C SER A 300 -0.54 -3.62 27.59
N GLU A 301 0.77 -3.67 27.33
CA GLU A 301 1.79 -4.05 28.31
C GLU A 301 1.91 -3.01 29.44
N SER A 302 2.04 -1.73 29.10
CA SER A 302 2.11 -0.62 30.07
C SER A 302 0.86 -0.55 30.96
N LEU A 303 -0.34 -0.73 30.39
CA LEU A 303 -1.59 -0.78 31.16
C LEU A 303 -1.64 -1.99 32.11
N ARG A 304 -1.13 -3.16 31.70
CA ARG A 304 -1.07 -4.35 32.58
C ARG A 304 -0.05 -4.20 33.71
N GLU A 305 0.99 -3.41 33.52
CA GLU A 305 1.94 -3.08 34.58
C GLU A 305 1.39 -2.05 35.58
N GLY A 306 0.20 -1.50 35.32
CA GLY A 306 -0.45 -0.47 36.12
C GLY A 306 0.13 0.92 35.88
N GLU A 307 0.80 1.13 34.74
CA GLU A 307 1.33 2.44 34.37
C GLU A 307 0.21 3.35 33.86
N SER A 308 0.37 4.66 34.08
CA SER A 308 -0.52 5.70 33.58
C SER A 308 0.03 6.39 32.33
N THR A 309 1.04 5.81 31.68
CA THR A 309 1.69 6.35 30.47
C THR A 309 0.69 6.46 29.31
N TYR A 310 -0.25 5.53 29.23
CA TYR A 310 -1.29 5.48 28.21
C TYR A 310 -2.68 5.44 28.84
N ASP A 311 -3.66 6.00 28.15
CA ASP A 311 -5.05 5.96 28.57
C ASP A 311 -5.74 4.65 28.11
N LEU A 312 -6.56 4.09 29.00
CA LEU A 312 -7.29 2.85 28.75
C LEU A 312 -8.31 3.01 27.62
N GLN A 313 -8.97 4.16 27.53
CA GLN A 313 -9.96 4.44 26.49
C GLN A 313 -9.31 4.55 25.10
N ASP A 314 -8.10 5.11 25.03
CA ASP A 314 -7.32 5.19 23.78
C ASP A 314 -6.89 3.78 23.32
N ALA A 315 -6.44 2.92 24.24
CA ALA A 315 -6.11 1.53 23.93
C ALA A 315 -7.34 0.75 23.42
N GLN A 316 -8.51 0.97 24.02
CA GLN A 316 -9.78 0.38 23.55
C GLN A 316 -10.18 0.87 22.16
N THR A 317 -10.02 2.17 21.89
CA THR A 317 -10.31 2.77 20.59
C THR A 317 -9.39 2.23 19.50
N LEU A 318 -8.10 2.08 19.81
CA LEU A 318 -7.11 1.48 18.92
C LEU A 318 -7.46 0.01 18.60
N ARG A 319 -7.88 -0.76 19.60
CA ARG A 319 -8.35 -2.15 19.44
C ARG A 319 -9.55 -2.24 18.48
N LEU A 320 -10.53 -1.35 18.61
CA LEU A 320 -11.69 -1.28 17.71
C LEU A 320 -11.27 -0.93 16.26
N LYS A 321 -10.33 0.01 16.10
CA LYS A 321 -9.78 0.38 14.79
C LYS A 321 -9.09 -0.81 14.11
N ILE A 322 -8.26 -1.55 14.84
CA ILE A 322 -7.59 -2.77 14.38
C ILE A 322 -8.63 -3.81 13.92
N GLY A 323 -9.68 -4.04 14.70
CA GLY A 323 -10.79 -4.94 14.33
C GLY A 323 -11.45 -4.54 13.01
N LYS A 324 -11.74 -3.25 12.82
CA LYS A 324 -12.36 -2.72 11.59
C LYS A 324 -11.47 -2.86 10.35
N LEU A 325 -10.16 -2.67 10.49
CA LEU A 325 -9.20 -2.95 9.41
C LEU A 325 -9.20 -4.44 9.06
N GLY A 326 -9.27 -5.31 10.07
CA GLY A 326 -9.44 -6.75 9.90
C GLY A 326 -10.67 -7.13 9.06
N GLU A 327 -11.82 -6.53 9.36
CA GLU A 327 -13.05 -6.73 8.58
C GLU A 327 -12.89 -6.27 7.12
N ASN A 328 -12.21 -5.14 6.89
CA ASN A 328 -11.94 -4.64 5.54
C ASN A 328 -11.02 -5.58 4.75
N ILE A 329 -9.98 -6.14 5.39
CA ILE A 329 -9.08 -7.14 4.78
C ILE A 329 -9.87 -8.41 4.39
N ASP A 330 -10.71 -8.92 5.29
CA ASP A 330 -11.56 -10.09 5.01
C ASP A 330 -12.54 -9.81 3.86
N ALA A 331 -13.17 -8.63 3.84
CA ALA A 331 -14.11 -8.23 2.79
C ALA A 331 -13.43 -8.13 1.42
N ILE A 332 -12.25 -7.50 1.33
CA ILE A 332 -11.51 -7.38 0.06
C ILE A 332 -11.02 -8.76 -0.41
N SER A 333 -10.44 -9.57 0.48
CA SER A 333 -9.95 -10.91 0.10
C SER A 333 -11.07 -11.82 -0.41
N LYS A 334 -12.30 -11.71 0.13
CA LYS A 334 -13.49 -12.39 -0.40
C LYS A 334 -13.90 -11.86 -1.77
N ARG A 335 -13.84 -10.55 -2.00
CA ARG A 335 -14.12 -9.95 -3.31
C ARG A 335 -13.14 -10.44 -4.37
N ILE A 336 -11.85 -10.53 -4.03
CA ILE A 336 -10.82 -11.07 -4.92
C ILE A 336 -11.12 -12.55 -5.25
N LEU A 337 -11.52 -13.35 -4.27
CA LEU A 337 -11.85 -14.76 -4.48
C LEU A 337 -12.96 -14.98 -5.53
N VAL A 338 -13.97 -14.10 -5.54
CA VAL A 338 -15.12 -14.19 -6.46
C VAL A 338 -15.00 -13.27 -7.68
N LEU A 339 -13.88 -12.60 -7.86
CA LEU A 339 -13.69 -11.65 -8.94
C LEU A 339 -13.66 -12.41 -10.28
N GLY A 340 -14.49 -12.00 -11.24
CA GLY A 340 -14.59 -12.63 -12.57
C GLY A 340 -15.40 -13.94 -12.59
N THR A 341 -15.82 -14.51 -11.46
CA THR A 341 -16.57 -15.79 -11.45
C THR A 341 -17.99 -15.68 -11.98
N ARG A 342 -18.50 -14.46 -12.15
CA ARG A 342 -19.82 -14.16 -12.71
C ARG A 342 -19.79 -13.81 -14.20
N ASP A 343 -18.61 -13.66 -14.78
CA ASP A 343 -18.48 -13.40 -16.22
C ASP A 343 -18.78 -14.69 -16.99
N MET A 344 -19.90 -14.70 -17.72
CA MET A 344 -20.35 -15.85 -18.53
C MET A 344 -19.40 -16.18 -19.68
N GLU A 345 -18.59 -15.21 -20.13
CA GLU A 345 -17.71 -15.36 -21.31
C GLU A 345 -16.31 -15.87 -20.97
N SER A 346 -15.78 -15.62 -19.76
CA SER A 346 -14.41 -16.03 -19.38
C SER A 346 -14.19 -16.05 -17.87
N PRO A 347 -14.76 -17.04 -17.13
CA PRO A 347 -14.51 -17.17 -15.71
C PRO A 347 -13.02 -17.47 -15.42
N PRO A 348 -12.47 -17.01 -14.28
CA PRO A 348 -11.08 -17.27 -13.92
C PRO A 348 -10.86 -18.78 -13.74
N GLN A 349 -9.92 -19.33 -14.50
CA GLN A 349 -9.57 -20.75 -14.49
C GLN A 349 -8.05 -20.94 -14.33
N GLY A 350 -7.64 -22.14 -13.91
CA GLY A 350 -6.23 -22.50 -13.80
C GLY A 350 -5.43 -21.60 -12.85
N GLN A 351 -4.40 -20.94 -13.39
CA GLN A 351 -3.46 -20.15 -12.59
C GLN A 351 -4.08 -18.89 -11.97
N GLU A 352 -5.07 -18.28 -12.63
CA GLU A 352 -5.73 -17.07 -12.12
C GLU A 352 -6.60 -17.38 -10.90
N LEU A 353 -7.42 -18.44 -10.98
CA LEU A 353 -8.21 -18.91 -9.84
C LEU A 353 -7.31 -19.30 -8.66
N ARG A 354 -6.19 -19.98 -8.94
CA ARG A 354 -5.20 -20.34 -7.92
C ARG A 354 -4.62 -19.11 -7.24
N LEU A 355 -4.30 -18.06 -8.00
CA LEU A 355 -3.81 -16.79 -7.44
C LEU A 355 -4.86 -16.19 -6.48
N HIS A 356 -6.14 -16.11 -6.88
CA HIS A 356 -7.20 -15.57 -6.04
C HIS A 356 -7.36 -16.36 -4.73
N GLN A 357 -7.30 -17.69 -4.81
CA GLN A 357 -7.32 -18.58 -3.64
C GLN A 357 -6.12 -18.36 -2.71
N MET A 358 -4.92 -18.22 -3.27
CA MET A 358 -3.71 -17.96 -2.49
C MET A 358 -3.74 -16.60 -1.79
N VAL A 359 -4.26 -15.57 -2.45
CA VAL A 359 -4.48 -14.25 -1.84
C VAL A 359 -5.44 -14.36 -0.66
N ARG A 360 -6.54 -15.10 -0.81
CA ARG A 360 -7.50 -15.34 0.27
C ARG A 360 -6.86 -16.11 1.44
N ALA A 361 -6.12 -17.18 1.15
CA ALA A 361 -5.44 -17.97 2.17
C ALA A 361 -4.43 -17.12 2.96
N SER A 362 -3.61 -16.32 2.28
CA SER A 362 -2.66 -15.40 2.91
C SER A 362 -3.35 -14.37 3.83
N ALA A 363 -4.45 -13.77 3.37
CA ALA A 363 -5.23 -12.85 4.18
C ALA A 363 -5.81 -13.55 5.43
N MET A 364 -6.30 -14.78 5.30
CA MET A 364 -6.82 -15.56 6.44
C MET A 364 -5.73 -15.90 7.45
N ILE A 365 -4.53 -16.29 6.98
CA ILE A 365 -3.38 -16.55 7.87
C ILE A 365 -3.03 -15.30 8.65
N PHE A 366 -2.91 -14.15 7.98
CA PHE A 366 -2.63 -12.87 8.65
C PHE A 366 -3.69 -12.53 9.70
N LEU A 367 -4.98 -12.65 9.38
CA LEU A 367 -6.06 -12.37 10.33
C LEU A 367 -6.03 -13.33 11.53
N LYS A 368 -5.72 -14.62 11.31
CA LYS A 368 -5.57 -15.60 12.39
C LYS A 368 -4.36 -15.29 13.28
N GLU A 369 -3.20 -15.03 12.68
CA GLU A 369 -1.95 -14.77 13.42
C GLU A 369 -1.97 -13.44 14.16
N GLN A 370 -2.58 -12.39 13.60
CA GLN A 370 -2.47 -11.01 14.11
C GLN A 370 -3.69 -10.52 14.89
N LEU A 371 -4.90 -11.05 14.61
CA LEU A 371 -6.12 -10.59 15.27
C LEU A 371 -6.62 -11.53 16.37
N LEU A 372 -6.40 -12.85 16.25
CA LEU A 372 -6.77 -13.80 17.31
C LEU A 372 -5.74 -13.85 18.45
N SER A 373 -4.52 -13.38 18.19
CA SER A 373 -3.44 -13.27 19.17
C SER A 373 -3.49 -11.98 19.99
N ILE A 374 -4.44 -11.07 19.70
CA ILE A 374 -4.56 -9.80 20.41
C ILE A 374 -4.97 -10.06 21.85
N GLN A 375 -4.08 -9.73 22.77
CA GLN A 375 -4.31 -9.85 24.19
C GLN A 375 -5.45 -8.92 24.63
N SER A 376 -6.31 -9.37 25.53
CA SER A 376 -7.37 -8.55 26.11
C SER A 376 -6.78 -7.45 26.98
N LEU A 377 -7.39 -6.26 26.93
CA LEU A 377 -7.10 -5.19 27.89
C LEU A 377 -7.70 -5.56 29.26
N PRO A 378 -7.06 -5.16 30.36
CA PRO A 378 -7.64 -5.28 31.70
C PRO A 378 -8.95 -4.49 31.77
N SER A 379 -9.89 -4.96 32.60
CA SER A 379 -11.12 -4.22 32.90
C SER A 379 -10.80 -2.90 33.63
N ILE A 380 -11.75 -1.96 33.70
CA ILE A 380 -11.55 -0.70 34.43
C ILE A 380 -11.22 -0.98 35.91
N GLU A 381 -11.87 -1.99 36.50
CA GLU A 381 -11.66 -2.41 37.88
C GLU A 381 -10.30 -3.08 38.05
N GLU A 382 -9.92 -3.99 37.16
CA GLU A 382 -8.59 -4.63 37.17
C GLU A 382 -7.46 -3.63 36.94
N TYR A 383 -7.68 -2.63 36.08
CA TYR A 383 -6.70 -1.59 35.85
C TYR A 383 -6.52 -0.71 37.09
N ALA A 384 -7.60 -0.39 37.81
CA ALA A 384 -7.54 0.36 39.06
C ALA A 384 -6.77 -0.41 40.16
N THR A 385 -6.99 -1.73 40.28
CA THR A 385 -6.24 -2.55 41.24
C THR A 385 -4.75 -2.62 40.88
N LEU A 386 -4.42 -2.80 39.59
CA LEU A 386 -3.03 -2.78 39.11
C LEU A 386 -2.33 -1.44 39.37
N GLN A 387 -3.04 -0.32 39.19
CA GLN A 387 -2.52 1.00 39.54
C GLN A 387 -2.24 1.12 41.05
N GLU A 388 -3.17 0.67 41.90
CA GLU A 388 -3.00 0.72 43.36
C GLU A 388 -1.83 -0.16 43.83
N GLU A 389 -1.69 -1.36 43.27
CA GLU A 389 -0.55 -2.24 43.55
C GLU A 389 0.77 -1.62 43.13
N ARG A 390 0.83 -1.01 41.94
CA ARG A 390 2.03 -0.32 41.47
C ARG A 390 2.38 0.86 42.37
N GLN A 391 1.39 1.65 42.79
CA GLN A 391 1.59 2.77 43.71
C GLN A 391 2.20 2.29 45.04
N LYS A 392 1.66 1.22 45.62
CA LYS A 392 2.23 0.56 46.82
C LYS A 392 3.66 0.09 46.59
N ARG A 393 3.96 -0.55 45.45
CA ARG A 393 5.33 -0.99 45.09
C ARG A 393 6.31 0.18 45.03
N ILE A 394 5.91 1.30 44.43
CA ILE A 394 6.73 2.52 44.32
C ILE A 394 6.95 3.14 45.70
N GLU A 395 5.91 3.24 46.53
CA GLU A 395 6.00 3.78 47.88
C GLU A 395 6.93 2.97 48.79
N ILE A 396 6.83 1.63 48.74
CA ILE A 396 7.73 0.73 49.47
C ILE A 396 9.18 0.93 49.03
N LYS A 397 9.43 1.00 47.71
CA LYS A 397 10.77 1.22 47.16
C LYS A 397 11.34 2.57 47.58
N ALA A 398 10.55 3.64 47.48
CA ALA A 398 10.95 4.98 47.90
C ALA A 398 11.19 5.10 49.42
N ALA A 399 10.42 4.38 50.24
CA ALA A 399 10.65 4.32 51.68
C ALA A 399 11.95 3.56 52.02
N TYR A 400 12.24 2.48 51.30
CA TYR A 400 13.48 1.73 51.45
C TYR A 400 14.71 2.56 51.04
N GLU A 401 14.66 3.22 49.89
CA GLU A 401 15.72 4.11 49.42
C GLU A 401 15.98 5.28 50.39
N ARG A 402 14.91 5.89 50.94
CA ARG A 402 15.03 6.92 51.99
C ARG A 402 15.76 6.40 53.23
N ARG A 403 15.42 5.20 53.74
CA ARG A 403 16.12 4.60 54.89
C ARG A 403 17.60 4.35 54.60
N LEU A 404 17.92 3.92 53.38
CA LEU A 404 19.30 3.66 52.98
C LEU A 404 20.11 4.95 52.92
N GLU A 405 19.56 6.03 52.36
CA GLU A 405 20.23 7.33 52.32
C GLU A 405 20.33 7.96 53.73
N GLU A 406 19.32 7.81 54.60
CA GLU A 406 19.41 8.20 56.02
C GLU A 406 20.55 7.47 56.74
N GLN A 407 20.69 6.15 56.53
CA GLN A 407 21.82 5.38 57.09
C GLN A 407 23.17 5.87 56.54
N ARG A 408 23.24 6.17 55.23
CA ARG A 408 24.45 6.68 54.59
C ARG A 408 24.81 8.08 55.09
N GLN A 409 23.82 8.93 55.33
CA GLN A 409 24.00 10.26 55.92
C GLN A 409 24.47 10.15 57.37
N ARG A 410 23.88 9.26 58.19
CA ARG A 410 24.36 9.00 59.56
C ARG A 410 25.78 8.49 59.61
N SER A 411 26.15 7.57 58.71
CA SER A 411 27.53 7.08 58.59
C SER A 411 28.51 8.19 58.16
N LYS A 412 28.12 9.06 57.21
CA LYS A 412 28.91 10.23 56.84
C LYS A 412 29.03 11.25 57.97
N GLU A 413 27.97 11.46 58.76
CA GLU A 413 27.98 12.37 59.90
C GLU A 413 28.85 11.83 61.03
N GLN A 414 28.81 10.51 61.29
CA GLN A 414 29.71 9.82 62.21
C GLN A 414 31.17 9.93 61.75
N HIS A 415 31.47 9.67 60.47
CA HIS A 415 32.80 9.88 59.91
C HIS A 415 33.23 11.35 59.88
N LYS A 416 32.30 12.31 59.79
CA LYS A 416 32.60 13.75 59.86
C LYS A 416 32.89 14.21 61.29
N ILE A 417 32.27 13.59 62.30
CA ILE A 417 32.57 13.79 63.72
C ILE A 417 33.95 13.19 64.04
N GLU A 418 34.26 12.01 63.50
CA GLU A 418 35.57 11.37 63.60
C GLU A 418 36.66 12.18 62.88
N ALA A 419 36.39 12.70 61.68
CA ALA A 419 37.29 13.57 60.93
C ALA A 419 37.46 14.97 61.57
N ARG A 420 36.44 15.49 62.27
CA ARG A 420 36.56 16.73 63.06
C ARG A 420 37.51 16.59 64.26
N ASN A 421 37.74 15.36 64.74
CA ASN A 421 38.69 15.07 65.80
C ASN A 421 40.12 14.85 65.31
N LEU A 422 40.37 14.84 63.97
CA LEU A 422 41.69 14.68 63.40
C LEU A 422 41.93 15.69 62.26
N GLU A 423 42.61 16.77 62.63
CA GLU A 423 43.32 17.74 61.79
C GLU A 423 42.57 18.86 61.04
N SER A 424 43.15 20.03 61.27
CA SER A 424 43.18 21.30 60.56
C SER A 424 43.79 21.21 59.15
N GLY A 425 43.12 21.78 58.13
CA GLY A 425 43.69 22.05 56.80
C GLY A 425 42.65 22.69 55.83
N PRO A 426 43.06 23.58 54.89
CA PRO A 426 42.16 24.49 54.19
C PRO A 426 41.47 23.88 52.95
N PRO A 427 40.37 24.46 52.45
CA PRO A 427 39.58 23.88 51.36
C PRO A 427 40.10 24.31 49.98
N THR A 428 40.18 23.37 49.04
CA THR A 428 40.24 23.64 47.60
C THR A 428 38.89 23.34 46.95
N LYS A 429 38.42 24.25 46.11
CA LYS A 429 37.17 24.16 45.35
C LYS A 429 37.40 23.37 44.07
N GLU A 430 36.55 22.39 43.78
CA GLU A 430 36.45 21.75 42.47
C GLU A 430 35.05 21.90 41.86
N ASN A 431 35.08 21.84 40.53
CA ASN A 431 34.24 22.53 39.56
C ASN A 431 33.07 21.63 39.12
N GLN A 432 31.82 22.12 39.15
CA GLN A 432 30.67 21.40 38.61
C GLN A 432 30.62 21.58 37.09
N GLN A 433 30.86 20.50 36.34
CA GLN A 433 30.56 20.43 34.91
C GLN A 433 29.07 20.12 34.70
N GLN A 434 28.40 21.07 34.04
CA GLN A 434 27.02 21.01 33.61
C GLN A 434 26.92 20.19 32.31
N MET A 435 26.19 19.07 32.34
CA MET A 435 25.86 18.33 31.12
C MET A 435 24.75 19.04 30.35
N VAL A 436 25.04 19.40 29.10
CA VAL A 436 24.10 19.92 28.11
C VAL A 436 23.41 18.73 27.43
N LEU A 437 22.07 18.69 27.43
CA LEU A 437 21.29 17.72 26.65
C LEU A 437 21.03 18.29 25.25
N ASP A 438 21.41 17.51 24.23
CA ASP A 438 21.23 17.79 22.80
C ASP A 438 19.77 17.51 22.37
N GLN A 439 19.18 18.44 21.62
CA GLN A 439 17.79 18.41 21.18
C GLN A 439 17.76 18.23 19.66
N SER A 440 17.54 17.00 19.18
CA SER A 440 17.16 16.79 17.79
C SER A 440 16.15 15.64 17.61
N GLN A 441 15.08 15.98 16.88
CA GLN A 441 13.91 15.17 16.48
C GLN A 441 12.70 15.17 17.44
N GLY A 442 12.02 16.32 17.52
CA GLY A 442 10.68 16.42 18.11
C GLY A 442 9.62 16.72 17.05
N TRP A 443 8.45 16.08 17.16
CA TRP A 443 7.26 16.43 16.40
C TRP A 443 6.80 17.87 16.73
N GLY A 444 6.33 18.60 15.73
CA GLY A 444 5.80 19.96 15.87
C GLY A 444 4.36 20.05 15.34
N PRO A 445 3.43 20.68 16.07
CA PRO A 445 2.05 20.84 15.62
C PRO A 445 1.94 21.77 14.41
N SER A 446 0.95 21.53 13.55
CA SER A 446 0.77 22.28 12.29
C SER A 446 0.19 23.67 12.54
N THR A 447 0.83 24.71 11.99
CA THR A 447 0.57 26.16 12.18
C THR A 447 -0.73 26.67 11.54
N LYS A 448 -1.83 25.93 11.66
CA LYS A 448 -3.18 26.39 11.25
C LYS A 448 -4.11 26.40 12.46
N THR A 449 -3.87 27.31 13.40
CA THR A 449 -4.82 27.62 14.47
C THR A 449 -6.00 28.42 13.89
N PRO A 450 -7.27 28.01 14.10
CA PRO A 450 -8.41 28.86 13.83
C PRO A 450 -8.42 30.02 14.85
N MET A 451 -8.51 31.23 14.35
CA MET A 451 -8.61 32.47 15.14
C MET A 451 -9.92 32.45 15.94
N MET A 452 -9.88 32.33 17.28
CA MET A 452 -11.03 32.66 18.16
C MET A 452 -10.65 32.86 19.65
N SER A 453 -11.20 33.96 20.18
CA SER A 453 -11.28 34.50 21.55
C SER A 453 -10.00 34.62 22.40
N CYS A 454 -9.49 35.84 22.47
CA CYS A 454 -8.49 36.29 23.44
C CYS A 454 -9.07 36.24 24.86
N SER A 455 -8.64 35.25 25.64
CA SER A 455 -8.75 35.27 27.10
C SER A 455 -7.74 36.29 27.62
N MET A 456 -8.15 37.16 28.55
CA MET A 456 -7.26 38.16 29.17
C MET A 456 -6.15 37.52 30.04
N ASP A 457 -6.17 36.20 30.23
CA ASP A 457 -5.18 35.45 30.99
C ASP A 457 -4.30 34.57 30.06
N PRO A 458 -2.98 34.84 29.98
CA PRO A 458 -2.05 34.09 29.13
C PRO A 458 -1.92 32.62 29.54
N LEU A 459 -2.18 32.27 30.80
CA LEU A 459 -2.10 30.88 31.27
C LEU A 459 -3.28 30.05 30.76
N ILE A 460 -4.48 30.65 30.68
CA ILE A 460 -5.68 30.02 30.10
C ILE A 460 -5.51 29.81 28.60
N GLU A 461 -4.89 30.76 27.91
CA GLU A 461 -4.57 30.63 26.48
C GLU A 461 -3.59 29.48 26.24
N GLN A 462 -2.54 29.35 27.05
CA GLN A 462 -1.59 28.24 26.97
C GLN A 462 -2.25 26.87 27.22
N MET A 463 -3.18 26.78 28.19
CA MET A 463 -3.98 25.56 28.39
C MET A 463 -4.86 25.22 27.18
N SER A 464 -5.48 26.23 26.56
CA SER A 464 -6.28 26.06 25.34
C SER A 464 -5.44 25.53 24.18
N ASN A 465 -4.24 26.09 24.00
CA ASN A 465 -3.28 25.68 22.97
C ASN A 465 -2.81 24.23 23.18
N LEU A 466 -2.47 23.86 24.41
CA LEU A 466 -2.10 22.47 24.73
C LEU A 466 -3.25 21.49 24.46
N ARG A 467 -4.50 21.84 24.80
CA ARG A 467 -5.67 21.01 24.47
C ARG A 467 -5.84 20.81 22.96
N ALA A 468 -5.58 21.84 22.15
CA ALA A 468 -5.60 21.75 20.69
C ALA A 468 -4.49 20.83 20.16
N TYR A 469 -3.28 20.93 20.72
CA TYR A 469 -2.15 20.08 20.33
C TYR A 469 -2.33 18.61 20.77
N ILE A 470 -2.91 18.35 21.94
CA ILE A 470 -3.29 17.00 22.38
C ILE A 470 -4.27 16.39 21.37
N LYS A 471 -5.29 17.16 20.97
CA LYS A 471 -6.27 16.71 19.98
C LYS A 471 -5.61 16.39 18.63
N GLN A 472 -4.63 17.18 18.21
CA GLN A 472 -3.89 16.95 16.98
C GLN A 472 -2.96 15.73 17.07
N ALA A 473 -2.21 15.59 18.16
CA ALA A 473 -1.33 14.44 18.40
C ALA A 473 -2.13 13.12 18.46
N ARG A 474 -3.32 13.14 19.08
CA ARG A 474 -4.27 12.00 19.06
C ARG A 474 -4.74 11.68 17.65
N ALA A 475 -5.07 12.69 16.82
CA ALA A 475 -5.46 12.48 15.43
C ALA A 475 -4.33 11.89 14.58
N ASP A 476 -3.09 12.30 14.86
CA ASP A 476 -1.88 11.82 14.18
C ASP A 476 -1.34 10.49 14.77
N SER A 477 -2.04 9.89 15.74
CA SER A 477 -1.63 8.64 16.42
C SER A 477 -0.25 8.70 17.10
N LYS A 478 0.11 9.88 17.58
CA LYS A 478 1.39 10.20 18.23
C LYS A 478 1.25 10.26 19.75
N PHE A 479 1.11 9.07 20.33
CA PHE A 479 0.71 8.93 21.75
C PHE A 479 1.81 9.33 22.73
N ASP A 480 3.09 9.21 22.39
CA ASP A 480 4.20 9.68 23.24
C ASP A 480 4.12 11.21 23.44
N GLU A 481 3.79 11.94 22.36
CA GLU A 481 3.56 13.37 22.39
C GLU A 481 2.26 13.73 23.12
N VAL A 482 1.20 12.92 22.99
CA VAL A 482 -0.05 13.09 23.76
C VAL A 482 0.24 13.04 25.25
N THR A 483 0.94 12.02 25.73
CA THR A 483 1.29 11.86 27.14
C THR A 483 2.11 13.05 27.65
N THR A 484 3.10 13.49 26.86
CA THR A 484 3.92 14.65 27.19
C THR A 484 3.08 15.92 27.31
N LEU A 485 2.19 16.17 26.35
CA LEU A 485 1.33 17.35 26.34
C LEU A 485 0.28 17.32 27.46
N GLU A 486 -0.24 16.14 27.81
CA GLU A 486 -1.19 15.96 28.92
C GLU A 486 -0.55 16.23 30.29
N ASN A 487 0.69 15.78 30.50
CA ASN A 487 1.45 16.08 31.70
C ASN A 487 1.70 17.60 31.83
N ASN A 488 2.13 18.26 30.74
CA ASN A 488 2.29 19.71 30.71
C ASN A 488 0.98 20.45 31.01
N LEU A 489 -0.14 19.97 30.46
CA LEU A 489 -1.46 20.55 30.72
C LEU A 489 -1.84 20.41 32.21
N LYS A 490 -1.58 19.26 32.82
CA LYS A 490 -1.85 19.00 34.24
C LYS A 490 -1.01 19.89 35.16
N GLU A 491 0.26 20.10 34.83
CA GLU A 491 1.15 21.01 35.56
C GLU A 491 0.65 22.46 35.48
N LEU A 492 0.29 22.94 34.29
CA LEU A 492 -0.26 24.29 34.11
C LEU A 492 -1.59 24.48 34.83
N GLN A 493 -2.46 23.47 34.81
CA GLN A 493 -3.71 23.49 35.58
C GLN A 493 -3.44 23.61 37.07
N SER A 494 -2.50 22.83 37.61
CA SER A 494 -2.12 22.87 39.02
C SER A 494 -1.54 24.23 39.42
N ALA A 495 -0.69 24.82 38.56
CA ALA A 495 -0.13 26.15 38.77
C ALA A 495 -1.19 27.26 38.76
N TYR A 496 -2.16 27.18 37.84
CA TYR A 496 -3.27 28.13 37.77
C TYR A 496 -4.18 28.07 39.00
N PHE A 497 -4.48 26.86 39.50
CA PHE A 497 -5.25 26.70 40.74
C PHE A 497 -4.51 27.27 41.94
N ALA A 498 -3.21 27.00 42.07
CA ALA A 498 -2.38 27.56 43.14
C ALA A 498 -2.33 29.10 43.10
N MET A 499 -2.23 29.71 41.91
CA MET A 499 -2.22 31.17 41.73
C MET A 499 -3.59 31.80 42.07
N LYS A 500 -4.69 31.09 41.79
CA LYS A 500 -6.04 31.55 42.11
C LYS A 500 -6.35 31.42 43.61
N GLU A 501 -5.80 30.39 44.26
CA GLU A 501 -5.87 30.26 45.72
C GLU A 501 -5.07 31.35 46.43
N SER A 502 -3.85 31.66 45.97
CA SER A 502 -3.05 32.75 46.55
C SER A 502 -3.70 34.13 46.39
N ASN A 503 -4.34 34.40 45.25
CA ASN A 503 -5.06 35.65 45.01
C ASN A 503 -6.40 35.77 45.76
N ASN A 504 -6.91 34.69 46.36
CA ASN A 504 -8.12 34.70 47.19
C ASN A 504 -7.81 34.80 48.70
N THR A 505 -6.53 34.71 49.08
CA THR A 505 -6.03 34.79 50.47
C THR A 505 -5.38 36.13 50.84
N GLU A 506 -5.31 37.08 49.89
CA GLU A 506 -5.10 38.52 50.15
C GLU A 506 -6.45 39.25 50.09
#